data_AF-Q8DXL0-F1
#
_entry.id   AF-Q8DXL0-F1
#
_cell.length_a   1.000
_cell.length_b   1.000
_cell.length_c   1.000
_cell.angle_alpha   90.00
_cell.angle_beta   90.00
_cell.angle_gamma   90.00
#
_symmetry.space_group_name_H-M   'P 1'
#
loop_
_entity.id
_entity.type
_entity.pdbx_description
1 polymer ?
#
loop_
_entity_poly.entity_id
_entity_poly.type
_entity_poly.pdbx_seq_one_letter_code
_entity_poly.pdbx_strand_id
1 'polypeptide(L)'
;MTTTENNLLDLETITEPFDLATALKYMKENGEFIRCKNAVNDFYMYRDMQKRPVIVNGRRQFKDVETVWAFNQWGGTTPTINIADFFNLEYYIMTFDENGNPDWTEPHLEDK
;
A
#
# COMPACT_ATOMS: atom_id res chain seq x y z
N MET A 1 -6.07 19.82 19.34
CA MET A 1 -6.73 19.47 18.08
C MET A 1 -5.68 19.70 17.00
N THR A 2 -5.06 18.65 16.49
CA THR A 2 -4.13 18.77 15.36
C THR A 2 -4.98 18.74 14.10
N THR A 3 -5.06 19.89 13.42
CA THR A 3 -5.58 19.99 12.06
C THR A 3 -4.72 19.09 11.19
N THR A 4 -5.25 17.95 10.77
CA THR A 4 -4.60 17.14 9.73
C THR A 4 -4.73 17.96 8.44
N GLU A 5 -3.67 18.65 8.04
CA GLU A 5 -3.60 19.16 6.67
C GLU A 5 -3.82 17.98 5.72
N ASN A 6 -4.65 18.15 4.70
CA ASN A 6 -4.88 17.14 3.66
C ASN A 6 -3.56 16.94 2.89
N ASN A 7 -2.73 16.00 3.34
CA ASN A 7 -1.50 15.54 2.70
C ASN A 7 -1.77 14.46 1.64
N LEU A 8 -2.94 14.50 0.99
CA LEU A 8 -3.25 13.58 -0.08
C LEU A 8 -2.32 13.85 -1.26
N LEU A 9 -1.85 12.77 -1.88
CA LEU A 9 -0.95 12.86 -3.01
C LEU A 9 -1.74 13.33 -4.25
N ASP A 10 -1.15 14.24 -5.02
CA ASP A 10 -1.72 14.63 -6.31
C ASP A 10 -1.38 13.57 -7.36
N LEU A 11 -2.32 12.66 -7.59
CA LEU A 11 -2.12 11.47 -8.42
C LEU A 11 -1.83 11.82 -9.89
N GLU A 12 -2.30 12.97 -10.39
CA GLU A 12 -2.07 13.39 -11.78
C GLU A 12 -0.59 13.74 -12.06
N THR A 13 0.20 13.95 -11.01
CA THR A 13 1.62 14.32 -11.11
C THR A 13 2.58 13.14 -11.00
N ILE A 14 2.06 11.94 -10.73
CA ILE A 14 2.86 10.74 -10.51
C ILE A 14 3.17 10.08 -11.85
N THR A 15 4.44 9.80 -12.10
CA THR A 15 4.85 8.92 -13.19
C THR A 15 4.91 7.48 -12.68
N GLU A 16 4.19 6.59 -13.36
CA GLU A 16 4.12 5.17 -13.04
C GLU A 16 4.67 4.30 -14.20
N PRO A 17 5.19 3.10 -13.94
CA PRO A 17 5.49 2.56 -12.62
C PRO A 17 6.64 3.29 -11.92
N PHE A 18 6.65 3.21 -10.59
CA PHE A 18 7.73 3.72 -9.74
C PHE A 18 8.45 2.60 -8.97
N ASP A 19 9.53 2.95 -8.27
CA ASP A 19 10.36 2.01 -7.52
C ASP A 19 9.81 1.70 -6.11
N LEU A 20 10.36 0.66 -5.47
CA LEU A 20 9.97 0.25 -4.12
C LEU A 20 10.14 1.36 -3.08
N ALA A 21 11.19 2.18 -3.19
CA ALA A 21 11.44 3.26 -2.23
C ALA A 21 10.33 4.32 -2.29
N THR A 22 9.91 4.67 -3.51
CA THR A 22 8.82 5.60 -3.78
C THR A 22 7.48 5.03 -3.31
N ALA A 23 7.22 3.74 -3.59
CA ALA A 23 6.05 3.03 -3.10
C ALA A 23 5.91 3.07 -1.57
N LEU A 24 6.99 2.75 -0.84
CA LEU A 24 7.00 2.79 0.62
C LEU A 24 6.83 4.21 1.16
N LYS A 25 7.37 5.22 0.46
CA LYS A 25 7.18 6.63 0.81
C LYS A 25 5.72 7.02 0.70
N TYR A 26 5.07 6.79 -0.45
CA TYR A 26 3.67 7.13 -0.67
C TYR A 26 2.74 6.42 0.32
N MET A 27 2.98 5.12 0.57
CA MET A 27 2.20 4.39 1.58
C MET A 27 2.37 4.95 2.99
N LYS A 28 3.58 5.34 3.38
CA LYS A 28 3.86 5.80 4.75
C LYS A 28 3.46 7.24 5.01
N GLU A 29 3.77 8.14 4.07
CA GLU A 29 3.63 9.59 4.23
C GLU A 29 2.24 10.08 3.79
N ASN A 30 1.67 9.46 2.75
CA ASN A 30 0.40 9.88 2.15
C ASN A 30 -0.75 8.91 2.46
N GLY A 31 -0.44 7.68 2.89
CA GLY A 31 -1.45 6.66 3.17
C GLY A 31 -1.97 5.96 1.91
N GLU A 32 -1.22 6.03 0.80
CA GLU A 32 -1.65 5.47 -0.47
C GLU A 32 -1.70 3.95 -0.46
N PHE A 33 -2.65 3.43 -1.25
CA PHE A 33 -2.73 2.02 -1.61
C PHE A 33 -1.80 1.77 -2.80
N ILE A 34 -0.92 0.78 -2.69
CA ILE A 34 0.11 0.51 -3.69
C ILE A 34 -0.15 -0.82 -4.37
N ARG A 35 -0.37 -0.84 -5.69
CA ARG A 35 -0.38 -2.05 -6.49
C ARG A 35 1.04 -2.49 -6.82
N CYS A 36 1.32 -3.77 -6.66
CA CYS A 36 2.57 -4.43 -6.95
C CYS A 36 2.34 -5.46 -8.05
N LYS A 37 3.00 -5.30 -9.20
CA LYS A 37 2.73 -6.13 -10.38
C LYS A 37 4.01 -6.60 -11.07
N ASN A 38 3.96 -7.84 -11.54
CA ASN A 38 4.82 -8.38 -12.60
C ASN A 38 4.08 -9.55 -13.28
N ALA A 39 4.81 -10.38 -14.05
CA ALA A 39 4.22 -11.52 -14.74
C ALA A 39 3.60 -12.60 -13.83
N VAL A 40 3.97 -12.64 -12.54
CA VAL A 40 3.57 -13.69 -11.59
C VAL A 40 2.70 -13.14 -10.46
N ASN A 41 2.95 -11.90 -10.06
CA ASN A 41 2.34 -11.27 -8.90
C ASN A 41 1.43 -10.12 -9.35
N ASP A 42 0.24 -10.06 -8.77
CA ASP A 42 -0.65 -8.91 -8.87
C ASP A 42 -1.44 -8.79 -7.55
N PHE A 43 -1.04 -7.85 -6.72
CA PHE A 43 -1.65 -7.58 -5.42
C PHE A 43 -1.48 -6.11 -5.06
N TYR A 44 -2.32 -5.57 -4.18
CA TYR A 44 -2.11 -4.25 -3.60
C TYR A 44 -1.84 -4.33 -2.11
N MET A 45 -1.11 -3.34 -1.61
CA MET A 45 -0.74 -3.19 -0.22
C MET A 45 -1.18 -1.86 0.35
N TYR A 46 -1.47 -1.83 1.64
CA TYR A 46 -1.65 -0.59 2.38
C TYR A 46 -1.22 -0.75 3.83
N ARG A 47 -0.88 0.38 4.43
CA ARG A 47 -0.45 0.48 5.83
C ARG A 47 -1.67 0.72 6.72
N ASP A 48 -1.81 -0.10 7.75
CA ASP A 48 -2.82 0.00 8.79
C ASP A 48 -2.17 0.25 10.16
N MET A 49 -2.64 1.28 10.86
CA MET A 49 -2.13 1.70 12.16
C MET A 49 -3.23 1.49 13.21
N GLN A 50 -3.09 0.42 13.99
CA GLN A 50 -4.08 0.07 15.01
C GLN A 50 -3.56 0.37 16.42
N LYS A 51 -4.33 1.13 17.18
CA LYS A 51 -4.05 1.35 18.61
C LYS A 51 -4.55 0.17 19.43
N ARG A 52 -3.63 -0.67 19.92
CA ARG A 52 -3.99 -1.89 20.68
C ARG A 52 -3.53 -1.80 22.14
N PRO A 53 -4.30 -2.37 23.09
CA PRO A 53 -3.82 -2.53 24.46
C PRO A 53 -2.73 -3.61 24.50
N VAL A 54 -1.58 -3.27 25.07
CA VAL A 54 -0.43 -4.18 25.26
C VAL A 54 0.07 -4.11 26.70
N ILE A 55 0.84 -5.10 27.14
CA ILE A 55 1.52 -5.09 28.44
C ILE A 55 2.98 -4.71 28.24
N VAL A 56 3.41 -3.59 28.82
CA VAL A 56 4.81 -3.16 28.84
C VAL A 56 5.22 -3.01 30.30
N ASN A 57 6.27 -3.73 30.71
CA ASN A 57 6.77 -3.74 32.09
C ASN A 57 5.66 -4.00 33.13
N GLY A 58 4.78 -4.97 32.86
CA GLY A 58 3.70 -5.38 33.77
C GLY A 58 2.50 -4.42 33.84
N ARG A 59 2.45 -3.36 33.02
CA ARG A 59 1.32 -2.41 33.00
C ARG A 59 0.66 -2.36 31.63
N ARG A 60 -0.68 -2.22 31.62
CA ARG A 60 -1.47 -2.04 30.40
C ARG A 60 -1.25 -0.64 29.84
N GLN A 61 -0.87 -0.57 28.57
CA GLN A 61 -0.66 0.67 27.83
C GLN A 61 -1.27 0.53 26.44
N PHE A 62 -1.64 1.65 25.82
CA PHE A 62 -1.95 1.65 24.40
C PHE A 62 -0.67 1.83 23.60
N LYS A 63 -0.50 1.04 22.56
CA LYS A 63 0.58 1.18 21.60
C LYS A 63 0.02 1.10 20.19
N ASP A 64 0.56 1.90 19.30
CA ASP A 64 0.25 1.79 17.88
C ASP A 64 1.00 0.58 17.31
N VAL A 65 0.24 -0.29 16.66
CA VAL A 65 0.73 -1.48 15.97
C VAL A 65 0.56 -1.23 14.48
N GLU A 66 1.68 -1.27 13.78
CA GLU A 66 1.74 -1.10 12.34
C GLU A 66 1.65 -2.47 11.67
N THR A 67 0.73 -2.59 10.71
CA THR A 67 0.59 -3.75 9.84
C THR A 67 0.56 -3.28 8.39
N VAL A 68 1.26 -3.98 7.49
CA VAL A 68 1.02 -3.84 6.05
C VAL A 68 0.16 -5.01 5.62
N TRP A 69 -1.00 -4.72 5.07
CA TRP A 69 -1.87 -5.72 4.46
C TRP A 69 -1.53 -5.85 2.98
N ALA A 70 -1.68 -7.05 2.43
CA ALA A 70 -1.49 -7.35 1.02
C ALA A 70 -2.64 -8.22 0.53
N PHE A 71 -3.38 -7.76 -0.49
CA PHE A 71 -4.55 -8.44 -1.04
C PHE A 71 -4.42 -8.63 -2.54
N ASN A 72 -4.76 -9.83 -3.02
CA ASN A 72 -4.90 -10.12 -4.43
C ASN A 72 -6.30 -9.75 -4.95
N GLN A 73 -6.49 -9.86 -6.27
CA GLN A 73 -7.77 -9.56 -6.93
C GLN A 73 -8.96 -10.40 -6.45
N TRP A 74 -8.72 -11.53 -5.78
CA TRP A 74 -9.75 -12.41 -5.24
C TRP A 74 -10.11 -12.07 -3.79
N GLY A 75 -9.57 -10.97 -3.24
CA GLY A 75 -9.76 -10.58 -1.84
C GLY A 75 -9.02 -11.47 -0.84
N GLY A 76 -8.19 -12.40 -1.33
CA GLY A 76 -7.33 -13.23 -0.49
C GLY A 76 -6.07 -12.47 -0.08
N THR A 77 -5.60 -12.69 1.15
CA THR A 77 -4.29 -12.21 1.55
C THR A 77 -3.21 -12.96 0.78
N THR A 78 -2.18 -12.26 0.29
CA THR A 78 -1.06 -12.93 -0.39
C THR A 78 -0.27 -13.74 0.64
N PRO A 79 -0.31 -15.09 0.60
CA PRO A 79 0.13 -15.91 1.73
C PRO A 79 1.65 -16.02 1.85
N THR A 80 2.38 -15.77 0.76
CA THR A 80 3.85 -15.77 0.75
C THR A 80 4.33 -14.90 -0.41
N ILE A 81 5.15 -13.89 -0.11
CA ILE A 81 5.85 -13.07 -1.10
C ILE A 81 7.34 -13.21 -0.81
N ASN A 82 8.14 -13.54 -1.82
CA ASN A 82 9.59 -13.54 -1.67
C ASN A 82 10.08 -12.09 -1.58
N ILE A 83 10.87 -11.75 -0.56
CA ILE A 83 11.43 -10.40 -0.40
C ILE A 83 12.22 -9.98 -1.65
N ALA A 84 12.89 -10.94 -2.31
CA ALA A 84 13.61 -10.67 -3.55
C ALA A 84 12.70 -10.17 -4.68
N ASP A 85 11.44 -10.59 -4.70
CA ASP A 85 10.49 -10.19 -5.74
C ASP A 85 10.16 -8.70 -5.64
N PHE A 86 10.18 -8.10 -4.44
CA PHE A 86 9.96 -6.65 -4.28
C PHE A 86 10.97 -5.81 -5.07
N PHE A 87 12.17 -6.30 -5.32
CA PHE A 87 13.15 -5.58 -6.14
C PHE A 87 12.90 -5.73 -7.65
N ASN A 88 12.04 -6.66 -8.05
CA ASN A 88 11.70 -6.98 -9.44
C ASN A 88 10.23 -6.66 -9.78
N LEU A 89 9.49 -6.07 -8.84
CA LEU A 89 8.11 -5.66 -9.03
C LEU A 89 8.06 -4.22 -9.55
N GLU A 90 7.05 -3.96 -10.36
CA GLU A 90 6.64 -2.62 -10.74
C GLU A 90 5.55 -2.14 -9.78
N TYR A 91 5.63 -0.88 -9.36
CA TYR A 91 4.73 -0.31 -8.38
C TYR A 91 3.89 0.81 -8.98
N TYR A 92 2.62 0.82 -8.61
CA TYR A 92 1.61 1.76 -9.08
C TYR A 92 0.74 2.18 -7.89
N ILE A 93 0.05 3.32 -7.99
CA ILE A 93 -1.05 3.66 -7.11
C ILE A 93 -2.21 2.73 -7.44
N MET A 94 -2.80 2.12 -6.42
CA MET A 94 -3.98 1.31 -6.59
C MET A 94 -5.20 2.21 -6.81
N THR A 95 -5.88 2.04 -7.93
CA THR A 95 -7.12 2.75 -8.25
C THR A 95 -8.34 1.96 -7.76
N PHE A 96 -9.46 2.66 -7.58
CA PHE A 96 -10.71 2.10 -7.10
C PHE A 96 -11.88 2.62 -7.94
N ASP A 97 -12.88 1.77 -8.14
CA ASP A 97 -14.13 2.13 -8.82
C ASP A 97 -15.04 3.03 -7.96
N GLU A 98 -16.18 3.47 -8.51
CA GLU A 98 -17.15 4.31 -7.81
C GLU A 98 -17.74 3.68 -6.53
N ASN A 99 -17.64 2.35 -6.40
CA ASN A 99 -18.10 1.61 -5.22
C ASN A 99 -16.97 1.36 -4.20
N GLY A 100 -15.75 1.81 -4.50
CA GLY A 100 -14.56 1.58 -3.68
C GLY A 100 -13.96 0.19 -3.85
N ASN A 101 -14.29 -0.54 -4.93
CA ASN A 101 -13.62 -1.80 -5.23
C ASN A 101 -12.29 -1.54 -5.94
N PRO A 102 -11.23 -2.28 -5.58
CA PRO A 102 -9.98 -2.37 -6.32
C PRO A 102 -10.18 -2.50 -7.85
N ASP A 103 -9.63 -1.56 -8.64
CA ASP A 103 -9.59 -1.67 -10.09
C ASP A 103 -8.29 -2.38 -10.52
N TRP A 104 -8.47 -3.53 -11.18
CA TRP A 104 -7.38 -4.41 -11.62
C TRP A 104 -7.08 -4.30 -13.11
N THR A 105 -7.70 -3.35 -13.82
CA THR A 105 -7.36 -3.06 -15.22
C THR A 105 -5.86 -2.85 -15.37
N GLU A 106 -5.32 -3.28 -16.51
CA GLU A 106 -3.88 -3.17 -16.75
C GLU A 106 -3.45 -1.70 -16.66
N PRO A 107 -2.42 -1.38 -15.86
CA PRO A 107 -1.91 -0.01 -15.78
C PRO A 107 -1.53 0.47 -17.17
N HIS A 108 -1.85 1.72 -17.51
CA HIS A 108 -1.47 2.30 -18.79
C HIS A 108 0.06 2.36 -18.88
N LEU A 109 0.63 1.40 -19.61
CA LEU A 109 2.01 1.48 -20.07
C LEU A 109 2.05 2.60 -21.11
N GLU A 110 2.54 3.78 -20.75
CA GLU A 110 3.10 4.63 -21.80
C GLU A 110 4.29 3.87 -22.38
N ASP A 111 4.19 3.54 -23.68
CA ASP A 111 5.28 2.93 -24.43
C ASP A 111 6.53 3.81 -24.25
N LYS A 112 7.55 3.29 -23.55
CA LYS A 112 8.84 3.95 -23.33
C LYS A 112 9.62 4.13 -24.61
#